data_AF-A0A1A5ZYA0-F1
#
_entry.id   AF-A0A1A5ZYA0-F1
#
_cell.length_a   1.000
_cell.length_b   1.000
_cell.length_c   1.000
_cell.angle_alpha   90.00
_cell.angle_beta   90.00
_cell.angle_gamma   90.00
#
_symmetry.space_group_name_H-M   'P 1'
#
loop_
_entity.id
_entity.type
_entity.pdbx_description
1 polymer ?
#
loop_
_entity_poly.entity_id
_entity_poly.type
_entity_poly.pdbx_seq_one_letter_code
_entity_poly.pdbx_strand_id
1 'polypeptide(L)'
;MQDIEPVYLGGTSISQLVWFFCPATAKSKLHALDVKYDLYRGALCDSDEQGLLVGRESKALKRERLGATSLNTALAKLAESVGAETVLQNLYDTASERIIPIFPVISKHESLINDQPDEKYWERFVEMHHNSAPPTPLPGIVRIIHCALAAMSREVPSDIRQNILSTLQNLLVGPELDRIRRTSTIASVQVLVSLTICDELSGNGISSSWLQLGEAIRMAQELALHRNISLDLVPLAQRNRRARVWGACICADRWISLRLGQACMIDLDMCDTPGPQAYPDHVKDFSSGRWSPSFRFLGELTQMSVLLGRVYKLTSSPYGLFKADDSSLLIAQTEIDMWVAQLPKAWPYSPTLQTYDAAELINVFCVALEFTLIRPFQWPVGAIPHHIIYRPAPQRWSVLVSRARQATAWAETASGMFCLDVWSNVTYPISTFAVHQFPLAPSLMTVVVCAFFVHIRMYEQSQTEEARSFIERTDDVIQGWAAILPDSPSRGKIAAMTKLLRETAGPTTSSPTNSLSIITPGGSLVDNWLETVTNGVPPMQNVGMPNSRNDNGVMSHENNTLDHLDLDLGAHLNAFGGDCSFDFVL
;
A
#
# COMPACT_ATOMS: atom_id res chain seq x y z
N MET A 1 -3.17 -12.95 -31.26
CA MET A 1 -2.97 -12.20 -30.00
C MET A 1 -3.08 -10.70 -30.31
N GLN A 2 -4.26 -10.24 -30.73
CA GLN A 2 -4.52 -8.79 -30.91
C GLN A 2 -5.44 -8.23 -29.82
N ASP A 3 -5.91 -9.08 -28.89
CA ASP A 3 -7.02 -8.81 -27.98
C ASP A 3 -6.57 -8.54 -26.53
N ILE A 4 -5.26 -8.46 -26.30
CA ILE A 4 -4.64 -8.38 -24.96
C ILE A 4 -3.50 -7.36 -24.99
N GLU A 5 -3.76 -6.16 -24.47
CA GLU A 5 -2.72 -5.15 -24.22
C GLU A 5 -2.03 -5.36 -22.86
N PRO A 6 -0.70 -5.12 -22.78
CA PRO A 6 0.11 -5.28 -21.57
C PRO A 6 0.01 -4.08 -20.60
N VAL A 7 0.45 -4.26 -19.36
CA VAL A 7 0.39 -3.25 -18.28
C VAL A 7 1.76 -2.65 -17.99
N TYR A 8 1.85 -1.32 -17.94
CA TYR A 8 3.00 -0.63 -17.37
C TYR A 8 2.92 -0.60 -15.84
N LEU A 9 3.98 -1.01 -15.15
CA LEU A 9 4.09 -0.88 -13.69
C LEU A 9 4.94 0.33 -13.32
N GLY A 10 4.46 1.16 -12.40
CA GLY A 10 5.31 2.12 -11.70
C GLY A 10 6.36 1.40 -10.85
N GLY A 11 7.49 2.06 -10.57
CA GLY A 11 8.64 1.41 -9.93
C GLY A 11 8.52 1.03 -8.44
N THR A 12 7.31 0.75 -7.93
CA THR A 12 7.05 0.16 -6.59
C THR A 12 7.06 -1.32 -6.60
N SER A 13 6.62 -1.81 -7.75
CA SER A 13 6.97 -3.06 -8.29
C SER A 13 8.35 -3.51 -7.81
N ILE A 14 8.39 -4.54 -6.96
CA ILE A 14 9.60 -5.35 -6.71
C ILE A 14 10.24 -5.77 -8.02
N SER A 15 9.46 -5.94 -9.10
CA SER A 15 10.02 -6.23 -10.41
C SER A 15 10.89 -5.08 -10.91
N GLN A 16 10.54 -3.82 -10.67
CA GLN A 16 11.36 -2.65 -11.01
C GLN A 16 12.54 -2.50 -10.05
N LEU A 17 12.30 -2.67 -8.75
CA LEU A 17 13.33 -2.53 -7.71
C LEU A 17 14.43 -3.57 -7.87
N VAL A 18 14.05 -4.84 -8.03
CA VAL A 18 14.97 -5.93 -8.33
C VAL A 18 15.75 -5.61 -9.61
N TRP A 19 15.17 -4.98 -10.63
CA TRP A 19 15.93 -4.56 -11.80
C TRP A 19 16.95 -3.43 -11.56
N PHE A 20 16.65 -2.49 -10.66
CA PHE A 20 17.57 -1.42 -10.28
C PHE A 20 18.66 -1.89 -9.31
N PHE A 21 18.36 -2.82 -8.41
CA PHE A 21 19.25 -3.30 -7.35
C PHE A 21 19.97 -4.63 -7.67
N CYS A 22 19.54 -5.37 -8.70
CA CYS A 22 20.22 -6.58 -9.14
C CYS A 22 21.54 -6.22 -9.86
N PRO A 23 22.68 -6.77 -9.45
CA PRO A 23 23.96 -6.57 -10.12
C PRO A 23 23.91 -6.93 -11.61
N ALA A 24 24.70 -6.24 -12.43
CA ALA A 24 24.75 -6.47 -13.88
C ALA A 24 25.00 -7.94 -14.26
N THR A 25 25.83 -8.65 -13.47
CA THR A 25 26.15 -10.08 -13.61
C THR A 25 24.95 -11.02 -13.48
N ALA A 26 23.85 -10.56 -12.85
CA ALA A 26 22.65 -11.34 -12.58
C ALA A 26 21.43 -10.90 -13.39
N LYS A 27 21.56 -9.89 -14.26
CA LYS A 27 20.48 -9.48 -15.18
C LYS A 27 20.05 -10.60 -16.14
N SER A 28 20.95 -11.52 -16.51
CA SER A 28 20.60 -12.72 -17.28
C SER A 28 19.66 -13.67 -16.53
N LYS A 29 19.93 -13.93 -15.24
CA LYS A 29 19.02 -14.69 -14.35
C LYS A 29 17.69 -13.95 -14.18
N LEU A 30 17.73 -12.62 -14.04
CA LEU A 30 16.53 -11.79 -13.93
C LEU A 30 15.66 -11.85 -15.18
N HIS A 31 16.25 -11.83 -16.39
CA HIS A 31 15.51 -12.02 -17.64
C HIS A 31 14.82 -13.40 -17.73
N ALA A 32 15.40 -14.46 -17.16
CA ALA A 32 14.70 -15.75 -17.07
C ALA A 32 13.48 -15.71 -16.12
N LEU A 33 13.56 -14.95 -15.02
CA LEU A 33 12.39 -14.66 -14.17
C LEU A 33 11.38 -13.77 -14.89
N ASP A 34 11.85 -12.80 -15.68
CA ASP A 34 10.98 -11.91 -16.44
C ASP A 34 10.13 -12.72 -17.43
N VAL A 35 10.75 -13.57 -18.26
CA VAL A 35 10.03 -14.49 -19.17
C VAL A 35 9.07 -15.41 -18.41
N LYS A 36 9.46 -15.93 -17.24
CA LYS A 36 8.60 -16.80 -16.42
C LYS A 36 7.35 -16.10 -15.89
N TYR A 37 7.46 -14.82 -15.53
CA TYR A 37 6.38 -14.03 -14.91
C TYR A 37 5.79 -12.98 -15.86
N ASP A 38 5.94 -13.21 -17.17
CA ASP A 38 5.36 -12.40 -18.25
C ASP A 38 5.76 -10.92 -18.18
N LEU A 39 7.02 -10.64 -17.85
CA LEU A 39 7.59 -9.30 -17.71
C LEU A 39 8.43 -8.94 -18.93
N TYR A 40 8.20 -7.73 -19.43
CA TYR A 40 8.81 -7.20 -20.65
C TYR A 40 9.51 -5.88 -20.34
N ARG A 41 10.82 -5.93 -20.13
CA ARG A 41 11.66 -4.75 -19.84
C ARG A 41 12.17 -4.16 -21.14
N GLY A 42 12.14 -2.83 -21.26
CA GLY A 42 12.66 -2.15 -22.45
C GLY A 42 11.96 -2.53 -23.74
N ALA A 43 10.67 -2.90 -23.68
CA ALA A 43 9.88 -3.33 -24.84
C ALA A 43 9.69 -2.22 -25.91
N LEU A 44 10.10 -1.00 -25.61
CA LEU A 44 10.25 0.13 -26.54
C LEU A 44 11.74 0.27 -26.88
N CYS A 45 12.26 -0.62 -27.72
CA CYS A 45 13.71 -0.71 -27.98
C CYS A 45 14.32 0.51 -28.69
N ASP A 46 13.50 1.41 -29.24
CA ASP A 46 13.92 2.57 -30.06
C ASP A 46 13.90 3.91 -29.28
N SER A 47 13.64 3.90 -27.97
CA SER A 47 13.75 5.09 -27.10
C SER A 47 14.64 4.81 -25.89
N ASP A 48 15.28 5.85 -25.34
CA ASP A 48 16.09 5.80 -24.09
C ASP A 48 15.23 5.50 -22.82
N GLU A 49 14.02 4.96 -22.99
CA GLU A 49 12.97 4.91 -21.99
C GLU A 49 12.94 3.58 -21.23
N GLN A 50 13.29 3.62 -19.94
CA GLN A 50 13.24 2.45 -19.07
C GLN A 50 11.79 2.13 -18.66
N GLY A 51 11.13 1.26 -19.45
CA GLY A 51 9.79 0.74 -19.16
C GLY A 51 9.76 -0.72 -18.72
N LEU A 52 8.77 -1.07 -17.89
CA LEU A 52 8.38 -2.44 -17.57
C LEU A 52 6.92 -2.64 -17.97
N LEU A 53 6.73 -3.35 -19.09
CA LEU A 53 5.45 -3.92 -19.46
C LEU A 53 5.28 -5.30 -18.79
N VAL A 54 4.03 -5.71 -18.58
CA VAL A 54 3.67 -7.02 -18.04
C VAL A 54 2.50 -7.58 -18.85
N GLY A 55 2.62 -8.80 -19.37
CA GLY A 55 1.54 -9.47 -20.08
C GLY A 55 0.42 -9.95 -19.17
N ARG A 56 -0.56 -10.66 -19.74
CA ARG A 56 -1.71 -11.20 -18.99
C ARG A 56 -1.60 -12.70 -18.89
N GLU A 57 -1.83 -13.24 -17.68
CA GLU A 57 -1.96 -14.67 -17.50
C GLU A 57 -3.07 -15.24 -18.39
N SER A 58 -2.68 -16.03 -19.40
CA SER A 58 -3.59 -16.74 -20.30
C SER A 58 -4.41 -17.83 -19.59
N LYS A 59 -4.09 -18.12 -18.33
CA LYS A 59 -4.96 -18.88 -17.44
C LYS A 59 -6.16 -18.02 -17.03
N ALA A 60 -7.09 -17.88 -17.97
CA ALA A 60 -8.46 -18.15 -17.57
C ALA A 60 -8.45 -19.48 -16.80
N LEU A 61 -8.59 -19.41 -15.48
CA LEU A 61 -9.34 -20.43 -14.75
C LEU A 61 -10.50 -20.76 -15.68
N LYS A 62 -10.58 -22.01 -16.17
CA LYS A 62 -11.74 -22.43 -16.93
C LYS A 62 -12.91 -22.06 -16.04
N ARG A 63 -13.71 -21.07 -16.48
CA ARG A 63 -15.06 -20.88 -15.99
C ARG A 63 -15.84 -22.08 -16.50
N GLU A 64 -15.55 -23.24 -15.90
CA GLU A 64 -16.57 -24.23 -15.68
C GLU A 64 -17.77 -23.45 -15.16
N ARG A 65 -18.94 -23.75 -15.72
CA ARG A 65 -20.19 -23.15 -15.28
C ARG A 65 -20.50 -23.75 -13.91
N LEU A 66 -19.76 -23.28 -12.90
CA LEU A 66 -19.99 -23.51 -11.49
C LEU A 66 -21.43 -23.08 -11.24
N GLY A 67 -22.30 -24.08 -11.08
CA GLY A 67 -23.72 -23.83 -10.89
C GLY A 67 -23.90 -22.90 -9.70
N ALA A 68 -24.76 -21.88 -9.86
CA ALA A 68 -25.03 -20.88 -8.83
C ALA A 68 -25.36 -21.58 -7.51
N THR A 69 -24.39 -21.60 -6.59
CA THR A 69 -24.48 -22.33 -5.33
C THR A 69 -24.91 -21.33 -4.26
N SER A 70 -26.05 -21.59 -3.61
CA SER A 70 -26.52 -20.72 -2.52
C SER A 70 -25.56 -20.79 -1.32
N LEU A 71 -25.53 -19.73 -0.50
CA LEU A 71 -24.72 -19.71 0.72
C LEU A 71 -24.99 -20.95 1.60
N ASN A 72 -26.27 -21.31 1.81
CA ASN A 72 -26.65 -22.46 2.63
C ASN A 72 -26.14 -23.79 2.03
N THR A 73 -26.18 -23.94 0.70
CA THR A 73 -25.65 -25.11 0.01
C THR A 73 -24.12 -25.19 0.09
N ALA A 74 -23.45 -24.04 0.01
CA ALA A 74 -22.00 -23.94 0.16
C ALA A 74 -21.57 -24.30 1.59
N LEU A 75 -22.28 -23.77 2.60
CA LEU A 75 -22.04 -24.08 4.02
C LEU A 75 -22.27 -25.57 4.35
N ALA A 76 -23.34 -26.18 3.85
CA ALA A 76 -23.61 -27.60 4.06
C ALA A 76 -22.48 -28.48 3.49
N LYS A 77 -22.07 -28.24 2.23
CA LYS A 77 -20.94 -28.94 1.61
C LYS A 77 -19.63 -28.71 2.35
N LEU A 78 -19.41 -27.51 2.89
CA LEU A 78 -18.21 -27.18 3.65
C LEU A 78 -18.18 -27.90 5.00
N ALA A 79 -19.32 -27.99 5.70
CA ALA A 79 -19.45 -28.77 6.93
C ALA A 79 -19.24 -30.27 6.67
N GLU A 80 -19.78 -30.82 5.58
CA GLU A 80 -19.57 -32.21 5.15
C GLU A 80 -18.11 -32.51 4.81
N SER A 81 -17.42 -31.60 4.11
CA SER A 81 -16.03 -31.82 3.60
C SER A 81 -14.92 -31.48 4.60
N VAL A 82 -15.15 -30.52 5.50
CA VAL A 82 -14.19 -30.15 6.58
C VAL A 82 -14.44 -30.98 7.85
N GLY A 83 -15.58 -31.66 7.95
CA GLY A 83 -15.84 -32.72 8.94
C GLY A 83 -16.30 -32.26 10.31
N ALA A 84 -16.33 -30.94 10.60
CA ALA A 84 -17.01 -30.41 11.79
C ALA A 84 -17.32 -28.92 11.71
N GLU A 85 -18.50 -28.55 12.22
CA GLU A 85 -18.90 -27.17 12.57
C GLU A 85 -17.88 -26.50 13.52
N THR A 86 -17.24 -27.28 14.39
CA THR A 86 -16.21 -26.82 15.34
C THR A 86 -14.97 -26.24 14.65
N VAL A 87 -14.60 -26.70 13.44
CA VAL A 87 -13.46 -26.13 12.70
C VAL A 87 -13.79 -24.73 12.21
N LEU A 88 -14.99 -24.53 11.67
CA LEU A 88 -15.44 -23.21 11.23
C LEU A 88 -15.57 -22.25 12.43
N GLN A 89 -16.06 -22.73 13.57
CA GLN A 89 -16.11 -21.94 14.80
C GLN A 89 -14.71 -21.55 15.29
N ASN A 90 -13.75 -22.49 15.35
CA ASN A 90 -12.39 -22.20 15.77
C ASN A 90 -11.67 -21.18 14.85
N LEU A 91 -11.93 -21.23 13.53
CA LEU A 91 -11.43 -20.24 12.58
C LEU A 91 -12.09 -18.87 12.77
N TYR A 92 -13.39 -18.83 13.04
CA TYR A 92 -14.11 -17.59 13.35
C TYR A 92 -13.66 -16.98 14.69
N ASP A 93 -13.39 -17.79 15.69
CA ASP A 93 -12.81 -17.37 16.97
C ASP A 93 -11.41 -16.76 16.74
N THR A 94 -10.54 -17.46 16.00
CA THR A 94 -9.22 -16.96 15.60
C THR A 94 -9.30 -15.61 14.88
N ALA A 95 -10.24 -15.45 13.93
CA ALA A 95 -10.46 -14.17 13.27
C ALA A 95 -10.97 -13.08 14.21
N SER A 96 -11.86 -13.45 15.14
CA SER A 96 -12.41 -12.54 16.15
C SER A 96 -11.36 -12.01 17.12
N GLU A 97 -10.37 -12.82 17.45
CA GLU A 97 -9.30 -12.50 18.41
C GLU A 97 -8.10 -11.79 17.76
N ARG A 98 -7.73 -12.18 16.53
CA ARG A 98 -6.45 -11.78 15.92
C ARG A 98 -6.57 -10.92 14.67
N ILE A 99 -7.75 -10.85 14.03
CA ILE A 99 -7.93 -10.15 12.75
C ILE A 99 -8.84 -8.94 12.92
N ILE A 100 -10.03 -9.13 13.50
CA ILE A 100 -10.99 -8.04 13.77
C ILE A 100 -10.35 -6.92 14.62
N PRO A 101 -9.53 -7.18 15.66
CA PRO A 101 -8.91 -6.10 16.44
C PRO A 101 -7.89 -5.24 15.69
N ILE A 102 -7.30 -5.78 14.62
CA ILE A 102 -6.30 -5.11 13.79
C ILE A 102 -6.97 -4.32 12.66
N PHE A 103 -8.02 -4.87 12.04
CA PHE A 103 -8.74 -4.19 10.96
C PHE A 103 -10.27 -4.26 11.11
N PRO A 104 -10.86 -3.55 12.11
CA PRO A 104 -12.27 -3.64 12.49
C PRO A 104 -13.25 -2.95 11.51
N VAL A 105 -13.03 -3.05 10.18
CA VAL A 105 -14.00 -2.57 9.18
C VAL A 105 -15.40 -3.14 9.45
N ILE A 106 -15.45 -4.41 9.85
CA ILE A 106 -16.55 -5.04 10.57
C ILE A 106 -16.05 -5.24 12.01
N SER A 107 -16.70 -4.60 12.99
CA SER A 107 -16.36 -4.79 14.40
C SER A 107 -16.90 -6.12 14.94
N LYS A 108 -16.38 -6.61 16.06
CA LYS A 108 -16.85 -7.87 16.69
C LYS A 108 -18.33 -7.84 17.09
N HIS A 109 -18.89 -6.66 17.35
CA HIS A 109 -20.32 -6.46 17.58
C HIS A 109 -21.16 -6.74 16.32
N GLU A 110 -20.65 -6.33 15.16
CA GLU A 110 -21.33 -6.48 13.87
C GLU A 110 -21.15 -7.89 13.30
N SER A 111 -20.01 -8.54 13.57
CA SER A 111 -19.68 -9.88 13.05
C SER A 111 -20.52 -11.01 13.67
N LEU A 112 -21.22 -10.77 14.78
CA LEU A 112 -22.18 -11.74 15.34
C LEU A 112 -23.36 -11.99 14.38
N ILE A 113 -23.75 -11.00 13.57
CA ILE A 113 -24.88 -11.05 12.63
C ILE A 113 -26.21 -11.29 13.38
N ASN A 114 -26.61 -12.56 13.54
CA ASN A 114 -27.84 -12.98 14.24
C ASN A 114 -27.56 -13.89 15.45
N ASP A 115 -26.30 -14.31 15.64
CA ASP A 115 -25.94 -15.22 16.72
C ASP A 115 -25.98 -14.51 18.06
N GLN A 116 -26.42 -15.23 19.09
CA GLN A 116 -26.24 -14.79 20.46
C GLN A 116 -24.76 -14.93 20.86
N PRO A 117 -24.24 -14.03 21.71
CA PRO A 117 -22.90 -14.18 22.26
C PRO A 117 -22.75 -15.48 23.07
N ASP A 118 -21.70 -16.24 22.79
CA ASP A 118 -21.34 -17.46 23.51
C ASP A 118 -20.48 -17.17 24.75
N GLU A 119 -20.14 -18.21 25.51
CA GLU A 119 -19.30 -18.08 26.71
C GLU A 119 -17.92 -17.46 26.39
N LYS A 120 -17.28 -17.91 25.30
CA LYS A 120 -16.01 -17.36 24.81
C LYS A 120 -16.10 -15.88 24.44
N TYR A 121 -17.24 -15.40 23.94
CA TYR A 121 -17.44 -13.97 23.71
C TYR A 121 -17.36 -13.19 25.03
N TRP A 122 -18.06 -13.64 26.07
CA TRP A 122 -18.12 -12.93 27.34
C TRP A 122 -16.80 -12.91 28.08
N GLU A 123 -15.99 -13.97 27.99
CA GLU A 123 -14.61 -14.01 28.49
C GLU A 123 -13.72 -12.90 27.89
N ARG A 124 -13.96 -12.52 26.63
CA ARG A 124 -13.00 -11.78 25.81
C ARG A 124 -13.43 -10.38 25.37
N PHE A 125 -14.74 -10.13 25.28
CA PHE A 125 -15.28 -8.84 24.81
C PHE A 125 -16.11 -8.16 25.90
N VAL A 126 -16.58 -8.91 26.90
CA VAL A 126 -17.23 -8.48 28.17
C VAL A 126 -18.56 -7.71 28.01
N GLU A 127 -18.75 -6.94 26.94
CA GLU A 127 -19.92 -6.10 26.72
C GLU A 127 -20.40 -6.21 25.26
N MET A 128 -21.71 -6.41 25.06
CA MET A 128 -22.39 -6.32 23.76
C MET A 128 -23.40 -5.18 23.81
N HIS A 129 -23.20 -4.12 23.01
CA HIS A 129 -24.14 -3.01 22.93
C HIS A 129 -24.94 -3.01 21.62
N HIS A 130 -26.27 -3.01 21.71
CA HIS A 130 -27.18 -3.08 20.55
C HIS A 130 -26.92 -1.97 19.50
N ASN A 131 -26.71 -0.72 19.92
CA ASN A 131 -26.34 0.39 19.01
C ASN A 131 -25.02 0.18 18.23
N SER A 132 -24.08 -0.63 18.73
CA SER A 132 -22.85 -0.98 17.98
C SER A 132 -23.09 -2.01 16.88
N ALA A 133 -24.22 -2.73 16.89
CA ALA A 133 -24.69 -3.51 15.75
C ALA A 133 -25.60 -2.64 14.84
N PRO A 134 -25.59 -2.84 13.51
CA PRO A 134 -26.59 -2.24 12.63
C PRO A 134 -27.97 -2.90 12.84
N PRO A 135 -29.09 -2.16 12.66
CA PRO A 135 -30.43 -2.76 12.68
C PRO A 135 -30.68 -3.68 11.47
N THR A 136 -29.92 -3.51 10.39
CA THR A 136 -29.90 -4.43 9.24
C THR A 136 -28.73 -5.41 9.42
N PRO A 137 -28.97 -6.72 9.50
CA PRO A 137 -27.89 -7.69 9.69
C PRO A 137 -26.94 -7.73 8.49
N LEU A 138 -25.67 -8.04 8.74
CA LEU A 138 -24.67 -8.18 7.68
C LEU A 138 -24.94 -9.42 6.80
N PRO A 139 -24.54 -9.40 5.51
CA PRO A 139 -24.61 -10.57 4.64
C PRO A 139 -23.88 -11.78 5.24
N GLY A 140 -24.50 -12.97 5.20
CA GLY A 140 -23.95 -14.18 5.81
C GLY A 140 -22.56 -14.62 5.29
N ILE A 141 -22.17 -14.15 4.11
CA ILE A 141 -20.81 -14.37 3.55
C ILE A 141 -19.70 -13.80 4.45
N VAL A 142 -19.99 -12.81 5.31
CA VAL A 142 -19.03 -12.22 6.26
C VAL A 142 -18.36 -13.28 7.15
N ARG A 143 -19.12 -14.28 7.62
CA ARG A 143 -18.55 -15.37 8.43
C ARG A 143 -17.54 -16.19 7.65
N ILE A 144 -17.86 -16.53 6.40
CA ILE A 144 -16.95 -17.28 5.53
C ILE A 144 -15.73 -16.44 5.12
N ILE A 145 -15.85 -15.11 4.99
CA ILE A 145 -14.69 -14.23 4.79
C ILE A 145 -13.78 -14.26 6.02
N HIS A 146 -14.32 -14.11 7.23
CA HIS A 146 -13.51 -14.20 8.46
C HIS A 146 -12.84 -15.58 8.62
N CYS A 147 -13.57 -16.68 8.37
CA CYS A 147 -12.99 -18.02 8.39
C CYS A 147 -11.92 -18.21 7.30
N ALA A 148 -12.12 -17.67 6.09
CA ALA A 148 -11.14 -17.73 5.01
C ALA A 148 -9.87 -16.94 5.35
N LEU A 149 -9.99 -15.75 5.95
CA LEU A 149 -8.84 -14.98 6.43
C LEU A 149 -8.06 -15.77 7.48
N ALA A 150 -8.71 -16.34 8.50
CA ALA A 150 -8.03 -17.18 9.49
C ALA A 150 -7.42 -18.45 8.87
N ALA A 151 -8.08 -19.05 7.88
CA ALA A 151 -7.61 -20.23 7.16
C ALA A 151 -6.33 -19.99 6.34
N MET A 152 -5.95 -18.73 6.09
CA MET A 152 -4.68 -18.39 5.44
C MET A 152 -3.44 -18.73 6.28
N SER A 153 -3.58 -18.79 7.61
CA SER A 153 -2.49 -19.16 8.53
C SER A 153 -1.85 -20.49 8.12
N ARG A 154 -0.51 -20.55 8.13
CA ARG A 154 0.24 -21.79 7.93
C ARG A 154 -0.06 -22.89 8.96
N GLU A 155 -0.63 -22.52 10.11
CA GLU A 155 -1.07 -23.47 11.16
C GLU A 155 -2.31 -24.27 10.72
N VAL A 156 -3.06 -23.79 9.73
CA VAL A 156 -4.26 -24.45 9.21
C VAL A 156 -3.86 -25.45 8.11
N PRO A 157 -4.31 -26.73 8.18
CA PRO A 157 -4.05 -27.72 7.14
C PRO A 157 -4.43 -27.26 5.73
N SER A 158 -3.61 -27.62 4.74
CA SER A 158 -3.78 -27.23 3.33
C SER A 158 -5.18 -27.53 2.79
N ASP A 159 -5.72 -28.69 3.16
CA ASP A 159 -6.98 -29.19 2.61
C ASP A 159 -8.16 -28.37 3.15
N ILE A 160 -8.11 -27.99 4.43
CA ILE A 160 -9.09 -27.09 5.06
C ILE A 160 -9.01 -25.69 4.44
N ARG A 161 -7.79 -25.15 4.29
CA ARG A 161 -7.55 -23.85 3.63
C ARG A 161 -8.12 -23.85 2.20
N GLN A 162 -7.82 -24.88 1.41
CA GLN A 162 -8.25 -24.97 0.02
C GLN A 162 -9.77 -25.18 -0.12
N ASN A 163 -10.39 -25.97 0.76
CA ASN A 163 -11.84 -26.15 0.79
C ASN A 163 -12.57 -24.84 1.15
N ILE A 164 -12.07 -24.08 2.12
CA ILE A 164 -12.66 -22.79 2.50
C ILE A 164 -12.45 -21.74 1.41
N LEU A 165 -11.23 -21.62 0.84
CA LEU A 165 -10.94 -20.67 -0.23
C LEU A 165 -11.76 -20.94 -1.48
N SER A 166 -11.80 -22.19 -1.95
CA SER A 166 -12.62 -22.55 -3.12
C SER A 166 -14.12 -22.31 -2.86
N THR A 167 -14.61 -22.57 -1.65
CA THR A 167 -15.99 -22.28 -1.25
C THR A 167 -16.28 -20.78 -1.29
N LEU A 168 -15.41 -19.93 -0.74
CA LEU A 168 -15.55 -18.48 -0.83
C LEU A 168 -15.49 -18.01 -2.28
N GLN A 169 -14.50 -18.42 -3.06
CA GLN A 169 -14.33 -18.03 -4.46
C GLN A 169 -15.55 -18.42 -5.32
N ASN A 170 -16.16 -19.59 -5.06
CA ASN A 170 -17.42 -20.00 -5.69
C ASN A 170 -18.59 -19.06 -5.32
N LEU A 171 -18.68 -18.61 -4.07
CA LEU A 171 -19.68 -17.63 -3.62
C LEU A 171 -19.45 -16.23 -4.22
N LEU A 172 -18.18 -15.84 -4.45
CA LEU A 172 -17.82 -14.57 -5.11
C LEU A 172 -18.16 -14.54 -6.61
N VAL A 173 -18.40 -15.70 -7.24
CA VAL A 173 -18.92 -15.80 -8.62
C VAL A 173 -20.44 -16.02 -8.63
N GLY A 174 -21.05 -16.23 -7.45
CA GLY A 174 -22.47 -16.53 -7.27
C GLY A 174 -23.38 -15.30 -7.13
N PRO A 175 -24.71 -15.52 -7.06
CA PRO A 175 -25.72 -14.45 -6.92
C PRO A 175 -25.59 -13.64 -5.62
N GLU A 176 -24.88 -14.16 -4.62
CA GLU A 176 -24.64 -13.48 -3.34
C GLU A 176 -23.76 -12.25 -3.49
N LEU A 177 -22.60 -12.36 -4.17
CA LEU A 177 -21.76 -11.19 -4.43
C LEU A 177 -22.44 -10.25 -5.43
N ASP A 178 -23.11 -10.79 -6.45
CA ASP A 178 -23.92 -10.01 -7.38
C ASP A 178 -24.96 -9.12 -6.67
N ARG A 179 -25.60 -9.62 -5.60
CA ARG A 179 -26.52 -8.83 -4.77
C ARG A 179 -25.80 -7.73 -4.00
N ILE A 180 -24.65 -8.04 -3.40
CA ILE A 180 -23.81 -7.09 -2.66
C ILE A 180 -23.33 -5.95 -3.58
N ARG A 181 -22.97 -6.28 -4.82
CA ARG A 181 -22.50 -5.34 -5.86
C ARG A 181 -23.58 -4.42 -6.42
N ARG A 182 -24.84 -4.84 -6.41
CA ARG A 182 -25.98 -4.08 -6.98
C ARG A 182 -26.53 -2.98 -6.06
N THR A 183 -26.11 -2.90 -4.80
CA THR A 183 -26.69 -1.95 -3.85
C THR A 183 -25.62 -1.40 -2.92
N SER A 184 -25.38 -0.09 -3.02
CA SER A 184 -24.51 0.66 -2.14
C SER A 184 -25.09 0.68 -0.73
N THR A 185 -24.51 -0.13 0.16
CA THR A 185 -24.81 -0.14 1.59
C THR A 185 -23.51 -0.17 2.38
N ILE A 186 -23.52 0.26 3.65
CA ILE A 186 -22.34 0.16 4.51
C ILE A 186 -21.87 -1.30 4.61
N ALA A 187 -22.80 -2.26 4.66
CA ALA A 187 -22.48 -3.68 4.64
C ALA A 187 -21.79 -4.14 3.34
N SER A 188 -22.18 -3.59 2.18
CA SER A 188 -21.54 -3.87 0.90
C SER A 188 -20.10 -3.37 0.86
N VAL A 189 -19.87 -2.13 1.32
CA VAL A 189 -18.53 -1.55 1.48
C VAL A 189 -17.69 -2.39 2.45
N GLN A 190 -18.25 -2.75 3.61
CA GLN A 190 -17.60 -3.57 4.62
C GLN A 190 -17.16 -4.94 4.08
N VAL A 191 -18.03 -5.63 3.32
CA VAL A 191 -17.68 -6.92 2.69
C VAL A 191 -16.56 -6.75 1.66
N LEU A 192 -16.70 -5.80 0.73
CA LEU A 192 -15.71 -5.61 -0.35
C LEU A 192 -14.35 -5.18 0.21
N VAL A 193 -14.31 -4.29 1.21
CA VAL A 193 -13.06 -3.91 1.90
C VAL A 193 -12.46 -5.10 2.65
N SER A 194 -13.26 -5.95 3.30
CA SER A 194 -12.77 -7.15 4.01
C SER A 194 -12.10 -8.16 3.06
N LEU A 195 -12.57 -8.28 1.81
CA LEU A 195 -11.94 -9.12 0.79
C LEU A 195 -10.56 -8.59 0.35
N THR A 196 -10.22 -7.33 0.63
CA THR A 196 -8.90 -6.74 0.28
C THR A 196 -7.86 -6.88 1.38
N ILE A 197 -8.22 -7.43 2.54
CA ILE A 197 -7.28 -7.79 3.61
C ILE A 197 -6.31 -8.86 3.10
N CYS A 198 -6.79 -9.84 2.33
CA CYS A 198 -5.95 -10.90 1.78
C CYS A 198 -6.30 -11.17 0.32
N ASP A 199 -5.36 -10.91 -0.58
CA ASP A 199 -5.63 -10.92 -2.02
C ASP A 199 -6.02 -12.30 -2.58
N GLU A 200 -5.60 -13.37 -1.91
CA GLU A 200 -5.87 -14.77 -2.28
C GLU A 200 -7.36 -15.14 -2.17
N LEU A 201 -8.14 -14.38 -1.38
CA LEU A 201 -9.60 -14.56 -1.27
C LEU A 201 -10.32 -14.19 -2.57
N SER A 202 -9.77 -13.24 -3.34
CA SER A 202 -10.43 -12.60 -4.48
C SER A 202 -10.35 -13.39 -5.80
N GLY A 203 -9.86 -14.64 -5.77
CA GLY A 203 -9.88 -15.62 -6.88
C GLY A 203 -8.87 -15.39 -8.00
N ASN A 204 -8.67 -14.14 -8.42
CA ASN A 204 -7.64 -13.72 -9.38
C ASN A 204 -6.55 -12.86 -8.70
N GLY A 205 -6.29 -13.10 -7.41
CA GLY A 205 -5.33 -12.33 -6.61
C GLY A 205 -5.64 -10.83 -6.56
N ILE A 206 -4.58 -10.03 -6.43
CA ILE A 206 -4.66 -8.61 -6.09
C ILE A 206 -5.26 -7.70 -7.18
N SER A 207 -5.23 -8.07 -8.47
CA SER A 207 -5.99 -7.33 -9.50
C SER A 207 -7.49 -7.30 -9.20
N SER A 208 -8.00 -8.40 -8.65
CA SER A 208 -9.39 -8.53 -8.23
C SER A 208 -9.65 -7.71 -6.96
N SER A 209 -8.72 -7.69 -6.01
CA SER A 209 -8.77 -6.87 -4.80
C SER A 209 -8.78 -5.36 -5.12
N TRP A 210 -7.98 -4.90 -6.09
CA TRP A 210 -7.98 -3.50 -6.55
C TRP A 210 -9.32 -3.09 -7.14
N LEU A 211 -9.89 -3.89 -8.05
CA LEU A 211 -11.20 -3.63 -8.64
C LEU A 211 -12.33 -3.66 -7.59
N GLN A 212 -12.29 -4.62 -6.67
CA GLN A 212 -13.23 -4.71 -5.54
C GLN A 212 -13.11 -3.50 -4.60
N LEU A 213 -11.90 -3.01 -4.36
CA LEU A 213 -11.71 -1.81 -3.56
C LEU A 213 -12.30 -0.57 -4.26
N GLY A 214 -12.06 -0.42 -5.56
CA GLY A 214 -12.61 0.72 -6.31
C GLY A 214 -14.13 0.71 -6.40
N GLU A 215 -14.73 -0.46 -6.45
CA GLU A 215 -16.16 -0.65 -6.26
C GLU A 215 -16.60 -0.21 -4.85
N ALA A 216 -15.92 -0.69 -3.80
CA ALA A 216 -16.22 -0.32 -2.42
C ALA A 216 -16.08 1.19 -2.14
N ILE A 217 -15.04 1.84 -2.69
CA ILE A 217 -14.79 3.28 -2.54
C ILE A 217 -15.88 4.07 -3.26
N ARG A 218 -16.32 3.67 -4.46
CA ARG A 218 -17.43 4.31 -5.18
C ARG A 218 -18.75 4.18 -4.40
N MET A 219 -19.04 3.01 -3.85
CA MET A 219 -20.20 2.82 -2.96
C MET A 219 -20.11 3.67 -1.69
N ALA A 220 -18.92 3.77 -1.08
CA ALA A 220 -18.68 4.63 0.08
C ALA A 220 -18.83 6.12 -0.26
N GLN A 221 -18.45 6.53 -1.46
CA GLN A 221 -18.63 7.89 -1.97
C GLN A 221 -20.11 8.20 -2.25
N GLU A 222 -20.84 7.30 -2.90
CA GLU A 222 -22.29 7.39 -3.13
C GLU A 222 -23.07 7.52 -1.81
N LEU A 223 -22.67 6.73 -0.80
CA LEU A 223 -23.24 6.81 0.55
C LEU A 223 -22.83 8.07 1.34
N ALA A 224 -21.96 8.92 0.79
CA ALA A 224 -21.34 10.06 1.46
C ALA A 224 -20.62 9.69 2.78
N LEU A 225 -19.86 8.59 2.79
CA LEU A 225 -18.98 8.23 3.91
C LEU A 225 -17.75 9.16 4.02
N HIS A 226 -17.41 9.86 2.93
CA HIS A 226 -16.32 10.83 2.81
C HIS A 226 -16.69 12.26 3.26
N ARG A 227 -17.95 12.49 3.66
CA ARG A 227 -18.47 13.77 4.14
C ARG A 227 -18.70 13.79 5.63
N ASN A 228 -18.41 14.92 6.27
CA ASN A 228 -18.85 15.19 7.62
C ASN A 228 -20.39 15.33 7.65
N ILE A 229 -21.01 14.91 8.74
CA ILE A 229 -22.47 14.81 8.84
C ILE A 229 -22.93 15.46 10.14
N SER A 230 -24.00 16.26 10.05
CA SER A 230 -24.58 16.96 11.18
C SER A 230 -24.77 16.03 12.39
N LEU A 231 -24.32 16.53 13.54
CA LEU A 231 -24.33 15.79 14.80
C LEU A 231 -25.77 15.51 15.28
N ASP A 232 -26.72 16.34 14.85
CA ASP A 232 -28.12 16.34 15.31
C ASP A 232 -29.03 15.42 14.48
N LEU A 233 -28.62 15.09 13.24
CA LEU A 233 -29.44 14.32 12.30
C LEU A 233 -29.16 12.82 12.31
N VAL A 234 -27.94 12.40 12.67
CA VAL A 234 -27.52 10.99 12.59
C VAL A 234 -27.08 10.50 13.98
N PRO A 235 -27.59 9.35 14.46
CA PRO A 235 -27.18 8.76 15.74
C PRO A 235 -25.66 8.57 15.84
N LEU A 236 -25.09 8.83 17.02
CA LEU A 236 -23.64 8.76 17.27
C LEU A 236 -23.01 7.45 16.75
N ALA A 237 -23.62 6.31 17.06
CA ALA A 237 -23.12 5.01 16.63
C ALA A 237 -23.10 4.83 15.11
N GLN A 238 -24.04 5.44 14.38
CA GLN A 238 -24.01 5.44 12.93
C GLN A 238 -22.94 6.38 12.38
N ARG A 239 -22.71 7.56 13.00
CA ARG A 239 -21.62 8.47 12.63
C ARG A 239 -20.26 7.82 12.83
N ASN A 240 -20.03 7.22 13.99
CA ASN A 240 -18.77 6.54 14.33
C ASN A 240 -18.51 5.31 13.42
N ARG A 241 -19.54 4.51 13.11
CA ARG A 241 -19.42 3.39 12.15
C ARG A 241 -19.03 3.89 10.76
N ARG A 242 -19.64 4.98 10.28
CA ARG A 242 -19.34 5.59 8.98
C ARG A 242 -17.89 6.09 8.92
N ALA A 243 -17.42 6.78 9.95
CA ALA A 243 -16.02 7.20 10.07
C ALA A 243 -15.06 6.01 10.11
N ARG A 244 -15.37 4.93 10.85
CA ARG A 244 -14.56 3.71 10.89
C ARG A 244 -14.44 3.04 9.53
N VAL A 245 -15.57 2.84 8.83
CA VAL A 245 -15.57 2.21 7.50
C VAL A 245 -14.85 3.09 6.48
N TRP A 246 -15.00 4.42 6.54
CA TRP A 246 -14.25 5.34 5.70
C TRP A 246 -12.74 5.30 5.96
N GLY A 247 -12.32 5.26 7.24
CA GLY A 247 -10.91 5.08 7.61
C GLY A 247 -10.34 3.76 7.07
N ALA A 248 -11.10 2.67 7.14
CA ALA A 248 -10.72 1.40 6.53
C ALA A 248 -10.58 1.49 4.99
N CYS A 249 -11.45 2.23 4.30
CA CYS A 249 -11.29 2.53 2.86
C CYS A 249 -10.00 3.30 2.58
N ILE A 250 -9.68 4.34 3.36
CA ILE A 250 -8.42 5.11 3.24
C ILE A 250 -7.22 4.17 3.44
N CYS A 251 -7.20 3.36 4.50
CA CYS A 251 -6.14 2.40 4.74
C CYS A 251 -5.96 1.46 3.54
N ALA A 252 -7.02 0.79 3.12
CA ALA A 252 -6.96 -0.15 2.00
C ALA A 252 -6.43 0.51 0.72
N ASP A 253 -6.92 1.71 0.37
CA ASP A 253 -6.52 2.46 -0.83
C ASP A 253 -5.02 2.82 -0.79
N ARG A 254 -4.56 3.41 0.31
CA ARG A 254 -3.16 3.84 0.46
C ARG A 254 -2.19 2.67 0.38
N TRP A 255 -2.48 1.58 1.07
CA TRP A 255 -1.61 0.40 1.09
C TRP A 255 -1.65 -0.38 -0.23
N ILE A 256 -2.80 -0.56 -0.87
CA ILE A 256 -2.88 -1.27 -2.14
C ILE A 256 -2.27 -0.42 -3.28
N SER A 257 -2.54 0.89 -3.34
CA SER A 257 -1.93 1.79 -4.33
C SER A 257 -0.42 1.81 -4.22
N LEU A 258 0.13 1.81 -2.99
CA LEU A 258 1.56 1.60 -2.77
C LEU A 258 2.00 0.25 -3.36
N ARG A 259 1.44 -0.87 -2.88
CA ARG A 259 1.79 -2.25 -3.32
C ARG A 259 1.75 -2.44 -4.84
N LEU A 260 0.82 -1.76 -5.52
CA LEU A 260 0.60 -1.82 -6.96
C LEU A 260 1.39 -0.79 -7.78
N GLY A 261 1.80 0.32 -7.17
CA GLY A 261 2.43 1.45 -7.87
C GLY A 261 1.43 2.26 -8.69
N GLN A 262 0.19 2.32 -8.21
CA GLN A 262 -0.95 2.96 -8.85
C GLN A 262 -1.37 4.21 -8.09
N ALA A 263 -2.03 5.14 -8.78
CA ALA A 263 -2.62 6.30 -8.10
C ALA A 263 -3.57 5.85 -6.99
N CYS A 264 -3.65 6.63 -5.90
CA CYS A 264 -4.71 6.49 -4.90
C CYS A 264 -6.07 6.83 -5.52
N MET A 265 -7.11 6.06 -5.22
CA MET A 265 -8.48 6.33 -5.70
C MET A 265 -9.18 7.44 -4.91
N ILE A 266 -8.85 7.59 -3.63
CA ILE A 266 -9.40 8.61 -2.74
C ILE A 266 -8.53 9.84 -2.82
N ASP A 267 -9.10 10.95 -3.29
CA ASP A 267 -8.53 12.28 -3.07
C ASP A 267 -8.96 12.81 -1.70
N LEU A 268 -8.01 13.13 -0.83
CA LEU A 268 -8.30 13.62 0.52
C LEU A 268 -8.73 15.10 0.51
N ASP A 269 -8.33 15.86 -0.50
CA ASP A 269 -8.70 17.27 -0.65
C ASP A 269 -10.23 17.43 -0.89
N MET A 270 -10.90 16.34 -1.26
CA MET A 270 -12.35 16.22 -1.46
C MET A 270 -13.12 15.64 -0.26
N CYS A 271 -12.44 15.38 0.87
CA CYS A 271 -12.98 14.66 2.02
C CYS A 271 -12.95 15.50 3.31
N ASP A 272 -14.05 15.49 4.07
CA ASP A 272 -14.18 16.22 5.34
C ASP A 272 -14.63 15.34 6.52
N THR A 273 -14.83 14.04 6.32
CA THR A 273 -15.13 13.07 7.39
C THR A 273 -14.03 13.05 8.46
N PRO A 274 -14.37 13.18 9.77
CA PRO A 274 -13.40 13.02 10.85
C PRO A 274 -12.83 11.60 10.90
N GLY A 275 -11.59 11.47 11.38
CA GLY A 275 -10.93 10.17 11.54
C GLY A 275 -11.69 9.19 12.43
N PRO A 276 -11.44 7.87 12.31
CA PRO A 276 -12.07 6.86 13.16
C PRO A 276 -11.91 7.18 14.65
N GLN A 277 -13.02 7.13 15.38
CA GLN A 277 -12.99 7.25 16.84
C GLN A 277 -12.29 6.03 17.45
N ALA A 278 -11.50 6.24 18.50
CA ALA A 278 -10.76 5.17 19.15
C ALA A 278 -11.66 4.18 19.92
N TYR A 279 -12.88 4.56 20.29
CA TYR A 279 -13.79 3.78 21.16
C TYR A 279 -14.94 3.13 20.37
N PRO A 280 -15.63 2.12 20.94
CA PRO A 280 -16.82 1.52 20.33
C PRO A 280 -17.87 2.53 19.90
N ASP A 281 -18.58 2.25 18.81
CA ASP A 281 -19.45 3.21 18.10
C ASP A 281 -20.41 3.99 18.98
N HIS A 282 -21.03 3.35 19.96
CA HIS A 282 -22.04 3.93 20.82
C HIS A 282 -21.50 4.85 21.93
N VAL A 283 -20.18 4.88 22.15
CA VAL A 283 -19.55 5.61 23.26
C VAL A 283 -19.46 7.10 22.95
N LYS A 284 -20.06 7.92 23.81
CA LYS A 284 -19.96 9.39 23.78
C LYS A 284 -18.96 9.94 24.80
N ASP A 285 -18.90 9.34 25.98
CA ASP A 285 -18.08 9.80 27.10
C ASP A 285 -16.90 8.85 27.34
N PHE A 286 -15.71 9.35 27.07
CA PHE A 286 -14.44 8.65 27.23
C PHE A 286 -13.85 8.84 28.63
N SER A 287 -14.31 9.82 29.41
CA SER A 287 -13.77 10.17 30.73
C SER A 287 -14.12 9.13 31.81
N SER A 288 -15.21 8.40 31.62
CA SER A 288 -15.69 7.36 32.54
C SER A 288 -14.72 6.20 32.79
N GLY A 289 -13.67 6.02 31.98
CA GLY A 289 -12.69 4.93 32.10
C GLY A 289 -13.25 3.51 31.87
N ARG A 290 -14.56 3.38 31.66
CA ARG A 290 -15.26 2.10 31.45
C ARG A 290 -14.87 1.45 30.12
N TRP A 291 -14.71 2.26 29.08
CA TRP A 291 -14.61 1.78 27.71
C TRP A 291 -13.15 1.59 27.30
N SER A 292 -12.83 0.44 26.72
CA SER A 292 -11.54 0.24 26.07
C SER A 292 -11.52 0.98 24.72
N PRO A 293 -10.40 1.62 24.32
CA PRO A 293 -10.24 2.23 23.01
C PRO A 293 -10.04 1.17 21.89
N SER A 294 -11.10 0.39 21.64
CA SER A 294 -11.13 -0.78 20.75
C SER A 294 -10.64 -0.55 19.32
N PHE A 295 -10.78 0.66 18.81
CA PHE A 295 -10.44 1.01 17.43
C PHE A 295 -9.20 1.91 17.34
N ARG A 296 -8.44 2.09 18.45
CA ARG A 296 -7.21 2.91 18.47
C ARG A 296 -6.24 2.48 17.38
N PHE A 297 -6.01 1.18 17.21
CA PHE A 297 -5.14 0.65 16.17
C PHE A 297 -5.55 1.13 14.76
N LEU A 298 -6.84 1.06 14.42
CA LEU A 298 -7.34 1.53 13.13
C LEU A 298 -7.25 3.06 12.98
N GLY A 299 -7.44 3.82 14.06
CA GLY A 299 -7.22 5.27 14.07
C GLY A 299 -5.78 5.63 13.69
N GLU A 300 -4.80 5.00 14.36
CA GLU A 300 -3.37 5.19 14.07
C GLU A 300 -2.98 4.70 12.67
N LEU A 301 -3.49 3.54 12.26
CA LEU A 301 -3.31 3.01 10.90
C LEU A 301 -3.87 3.98 9.85
N THR A 302 -5.00 4.64 10.12
CA THR A 302 -5.61 5.63 9.20
C THR A 302 -4.74 6.88 9.11
N GLN A 303 -4.27 7.44 10.23
CA GLN A 303 -3.36 8.59 10.22
C GLN A 303 -2.06 8.29 9.46
N MET A 304 -1.42 7.15 9.77
CA MET A 304 -0.24 6.67 9.04
C MET A 304 -0.51 6.48 7.54
N SER A 305 -1.69 5.98 7.17
CA SER A 305 -2.08 5.79 5.76
C SER A 305 -2.26 7.14 5.04
N VAL A 306 -2.77 8.17 5.72
CA VAL A 306 -2.81 9.56 5.20
C VAL A 306 -1.40 10.09 4.95
N LEU A 307 -0.50 9.96 5.93
CA LEU A 307 0.91 10.34 5.79
C LEU A 307 1.58 9.59 4.63
N LEU A 308 1.35 8.28 4.51
CA LEU A 308 1.83 7.43 3.43
C LEU A 308 1.36 7.92 2.06
N GLY A 309 0.09 8.29 1.92
CA GLY A 309 -0.45 8.84 0.67
C GLY A 309 0.24 10.13 0.24
N ARG A 310 0.48 11.05 1.19
CA ARG A 310 1.18 12.31 0.90
C ARG A 310 2.64 12.07 0.55
N VAL A 311 3.36 11.26 1.33
CA VAL A 311 4.75 10.88 1.06
C VAL A 311 4.87 10.18 -0.30
N TYR A 312 3.96 9.26 -0.62
CA TYR A 312 3.90 8.61 -1.92
C TYR A 312 3.72 9.66 -3.04
N LYS A 313 2.69 10.51 -2.96
CA LYS A 313 2.45 11.60 -3.94
C LYS A 313 3.70 12.47 -4.15
N LEU A 314 4.38 12.85 -3.06
CA LEU A 314 5.60 13.70 -3.07
C LEU A 314 6.86 13.02 -3.61
N THR A 315 7.15 11.78 -3.25
CA THR A 315 8.49 11.18 -3.48
C THR A 315 8.53 10.19 -4.64
N SER A 316 7.37 9.68 -5.04
CA SER A 316 7.25 8.36 -5.65
C SER A 316 6.20 8.31 -6.78
N SER A 317 5.40 9.37 -6.97
CA SER A 317 4.62 9.57 -8.20
C SER A 317 5.52 10.06 -9.37
N PRO A 318 5.12 9.87 -10.66
CA PRO A 318 5.96 10.17 -11.83
C PRO A 318 6.56 11.60 -11.86
N TYR A 319 5.79 12.58 -11.39
CA TYR A 319 6.23 13.98 -11.27
C TYR A 319 6.39 14.44 -9.81
N GLY A 320 6.29 13.53 -8.84
CA GLY A 320 6.23 13.86 -7.42
C GLY A 320 7.42 14.69 -6.99
N LEU A 321 8.63 14.11 -7.09
CA LEU A 321 9.86 14.77 -6.65
C LEU A 321 10.19 16.01 -7.50
N PHE A 322 9.76 16.04 -8.76
CA PHE A 322 9.92 17.18 -9.66
C PHE A 322 9.02 18.36 -9.27
N LYS A 323 7.81 18.10 -8.76
CA LYS A 323 6.84 19.12 -8.29
C LYS A 323 6.96 19.41 -6.79
N ALA A 324 7.67 18.57 -6.04
CA ALA A 324 7.96 18.79 -4.64
C ALA A 324 8.88 20.00 -4.44
N ASP A 325 8.92 20.45 -3.20
CA ASP A 325 9.86 21.44 -2.68
C ASP A 325 10.41 20.94 -1.32
N ASP A 326 11.47 21.58 -0.84
CA ASP A 326 12.13 21.20 0.41
C ASP A 326 11.24 21.36 1.65
N SER A 327 10.29 22.32 1.64
CA SER A 327 9.37 22.54 2.76
C SER A 327 8.34 21.42 2.85
N SER A 328 7.79 20.97 1.73
CA SER A 328 6.86 19.84 1.62
C SER A 328 7.50 18.54 2.13
N LEU A 329 8.79 18.31 1.82
CA LEU A 329 9.56 17.17 2.32
C LEU A 329 9.86 17.27 3.82
N LEU A 330 10.20 18.46 4.32
CA LEU A 330 10.47 18.69 5.74
C LEU A 330 9.20 18.62 6.60
N ILE A 331 8.06 19.11 6.12
CA ILE A 331 6.75 18.98 6.75
C ILE A 331 6.37 17.50 6.83
N ALA A 332 6.48 16.77 5.70
CA ALA A 332 6.19 15.33 5.68
C ALA A 332 7.08 14.55 6.65
N GLN A 333 8.36 14.91 6.78
CA GLN A 333 9.28 14.33 7.76
C GLN A 333 8.84 14.63 9.21
N THR A 334 8.57 15.92 9.51
CA THR A 334 8.23 16.38 10.87
C THR A 334 6.93 15.75 11.37
N GLU A 335 5.91 15.65 10.51
CA GLU A 335 4.64 15.01 10.89
C GLU A 335 4.77 13.51 11.15
N ILE A 336 5.66 12.80 10.43
CA ILE A 336 5.97 11.39 10.74
C ILE A 336 6.59 11.28 12.14
N ASP A 337 7.56 12.14 12.46
CA ASP A 337 8.23 12.12 13.77
C ASP A 337 7.25 12.45 14.91
N MET A 338 6.37 13.44 14.71
CA MET A 338 5.33 13.82 15.65
C MET A 338 4.31 12.69 15.87
N TRP A 339 3.81 12.07 14.80
CA TRP A 339 2.88 10.95 14.90
C TRP A 339 3.51 9.74 15.61
N VAL A 340 4.74 9.36 15.24
CA VAL A 340 5.51 8.29 15.91
C VAL A 340 5.68 8.57 17.41
N ALA A 341 5.94 9.82 17.80
CA ALA A 341 6.12 10.21 19.21
C ALA A 341 4.81 10.18 20.02
N GLN A 342 3.64 10.19 19.36
CA GLN A 342 2.31 10.19 19.98
C GLN A 342 1.68 8.79 20.09
N LEU A 343 2.34 7.76 19.56
CA LEU A 343 1.85 6.38 19.58
C LEU A 343 1.59 5.88 21.01
N PRO A 344 0.47 5.16 21.26
CA PRO A 344 0.13 4.67 22.59
C PRO A 344 1.03 3.49 23.00
N LYS A 345 1.27 3.37 24.31
CA LYS A 345 2.05 2.26 24.90
C LYS A 345 1.25 0.95 25.05
N ALA A 346 -0.07 1.01 24.94
CA ALA A 346 -0.97 -0.14 25.11
C ALA A 346 -2.09 -0.07 24.07
N TRP A 347 -2.56 -1.25 23.65
CA TRP A 347 -3.49 -1.41 22.52
C TRP A 347 -4.68 -2.32 22.90
N PRO A 348 -5.48 -1.97 23.91
CA PRO A 348 -6.63 -2.79 24.32
C PRO A 348 -7.75 -2.76 23.26
N TYR A 349 -8.17 -3.92 22.80
CA TYR A 349 -9.42 -4.05 22.05
C TYR A 349 -10.64 -4.08 22.98
N SER A 350 -10.50 -4.75 24.13
CA SER A 350 -11.49 -4.86 25.20
C SER A 350 -10.76 -4.86 26.56
N PRO A 351 -11.48 -4.90 27.69
CA PRO A 351 -10.86 -5.05 29.01
C PRO A 351 -10.01 -6.32 29.17
N THR A 352 -10.33 -7.38 28.42
CA THR A 352 -9.69 -8.71 28.52
C THR A 352 -8.94 -9.14 27.25
N LEU A 353 -9.05 -8.39 26.14
CA LEU A 353 -8.37 -8.66 24.87
C LEU A 353 -7.50 -7.46 24.47
N GLN A 354 -6.19 -7.69 24.36
CA GLN A 354 -5.28 -6.77 23.69
C GLN A 354 -5.24 -7.06 22.19
N THR A 355 -5.03 -6.03 21.36
CA THR A 355 -4.61 -6.21 19.97
C THR A 355 -3.16 -6.72 19.99
N TYR A 356 -3.00 -8.03 19.82
CA TYR A 356 -1.70 -8.71 19.81
C TYR A 356 -0.73 -8.06 18.82
N ASP A 357 0.52 -7.91 19.25
CA ASP A 357 1.65 -7.45 18.43
C ASP A 357 1.44 -6.09 17.73
N ALA A 358 0.55 -5.25 18.27
CA ALA A 358 0.16 -3.99 17.67
C ALA A 358 1.34 -3.00 17.51
N ALA A 359 2.25 -2.94 18.48
CA ALA A 359 3.40 -2.02 18.43
C ALA A 359 4.42 -2.46 17.36
N GLU A 360 4.64 -3.75 17.26
CA GLU A 360 5.53 -4.41 16.30
C GLU A 360 4.98 -4.26 14.87
N LEU A 361 3.68 -4.48 14.70
CA LEU A 361 2.97 -4.30 13.43
C LEU A 361 2.94 -2.83 12.98
N ILE A 362 2.75 -1.88 13.91
CA ILE A 362 2.93 -0.45 13.62
C ILE A 362 4.39 -0.16 13.23
N ASN A 363 5.39 -0.70 13.93
CA ASN A 363 6.80 -0.52 13.55
C ASN A 363 7.10 -1.06 12.14
N VAL A 364 6.53 -2.22 11.79
CA VAL A 364 6.61 -2.80 10.44
C VAL A 364 6.06 -1.83 9.40
N PHE A 365 4.89 -1.22 9.62
CA PHE A 365 4.37 -0.18 8.74
C PHE A 365 5.19 1.14 8.76
N CYS A 366 5.78 1.54 9.90
CA CYS A 366 6.70 2.68 9.98
C CYS A 366 7.92 2.48 9.07
N VAL A 367 8.46 1.25 9.00
CA VAL A 367 9.56 0.92 8.06
C VAL A 367 9.14 1.23 6.63
N ALA A 368 7.92 0.89 6.19
CA ALA A 368 7.47 1.23 4.84
C ALA A 368 7.29 2.73 4.60
N LEU A 369 6.74 3.45 5.58
CA LEU A 369 6.51 4.91 5.48
C LEU A 369 7.83 5.69 5.43
N GLU A 370 8.72 5.46 6.40
CA GLU A 370 10.05 6.10 6.45
C GLU A 370 10.88 5.73 5.22
N PHE A 371 10.85 4.45 4.81
CA PHE A 371 11.54 4.01 3.60
C PHE A 371 11.04 4.78 2.37
N THR A 372 9.72 4.86 2.16
CA THR A 372 9.13 5.55 1.00
C THR A 372 9.56 7.01 0.94
N LEU A 373 9.66 7.69 2.09
CA LEU A 373 10.16 9.06 2.18
C LEU A 373 11.63 9.18 1.78
N ILE A 374 12.52 8.36 2.35
CA ILE A 374 13.97 8.56 2.17
C ILE A 374 14.54 7.94 0.89
N ARG A 375 13.81 6.99 0.28
CA ARG A 375 14.30 6.19 -0.85
C ARG A 375 14.84 7.02 -2.04
N PRO A 376 14.21 8.12 -2.51
CA PRO A 376 14.77 8.89 -3.62
C PRO A 376 16.17 9.46 -3.34
N PHE A 377 16.50 9.70 -2.08
CA PHE A 377 17.75 10.31 -1.64
C PHE A 377 18.82 9.26 -1.32
N GLN A 378 18.43 8.09 -0.81
CA GLN A 378 19.33 6.99 -0.51
C GLN A 378 19.65 6.11 -1.74
N TRP A 379 18.70 5.97 -2.67
CA TRP A 379 18.85 5.25 -3.93
C TRP A 379 18.19 6.03 -5.08
N PRO A 380 18.83 7.08 -5.59
CA PRO A 380 18.34 7.82 -6.75
C PRO A 380 18.37 6.92 -8.00
N VAL A 381 17.18 6.67 -8.58
CA VAL A 381 17.01 5.97 -9.86
C VAL A 381 17.24 6.90 -11.06
N GLY A 382 17.10 8.21 -10.83
CA GLY A 382 17.46 9.29 -11.75
C GLY A 382 18.01 10.47 -10.96
N ALA A 383 18.46 11.52 -11.66
CA ALA A 383 18.97 12.73 -11.01
C ALA A 383 17.89 13.36 -10.10
N ILE A 384 18.27 13.68 -8.85
CA ILE A 384 17.44 14.48 -7.95
C ILE A 384 17.30 15.88 -8.58
N PRO A 385 16.08 16.43 -8.71
CA PRO A 385 15.88 17.76 -9.29
C PRO A 385 16.72 18.84 -8.60
N HIS A 386 17.32 19.74 -9.37
CA HIS A 386 18.30 20.71 -8.88
C HIS A 386 17.75 21.68 -7.82
N HIS A 387 16.43 21.88 -7.76
CA HIS A 387 15.77 22.71 -6.76
C HIS A 387 15.53 22.01 -5.42
N ILE A 388 15.76 20.70 -5.32
CA ILE A 388 15.61 19.92 -4.09
C ILE A 388 16.96 19.86 -3.35
N ILE A 389 17.14 20.73 -2.36
CA ILE A 389 18.34 20.78 -1.50
C ILE A 389 18.15 19.84 -0.28
N TYR A 390 16.90 19.51 0.09
CA TYR A 390 16.56 18.61 1.19
C TYR A 390 17.34 17.30 1.14
N ARG A 391 17.96 16.92 2.26
CA ARG A 391 18.57 15.61 2.47
C ARG A 391 18.10 15.08 3.83
N PRO A 392 17.63 13.81 3.92
CA PRO A 392 17.27 13.20 5.20
C PRO A 392 18.45 13.24 6.18
N ALA A 393 18.16 13.51 7.46
CA ALA A 393 19.19 13.50 8.50
C ALA A 393 19.86 12.11 8.59
N PRO A 394 21.20 12.01 8.72
CA PRO A 394 21.90 10.72 8.79
C PRO A 394 21.37 9.79 9.89
N GLN A 395 20.91 10.35 11.00
CA GLN A 395 20.30 9.62 12.11
C GLN A 395 19.03 8.87 11.69
N ARG A 396 18.23 9.41 10.75
CA ARG A 396 17.02 8.73 10.25
C ARG A 396 17.34 7.42 9.56
N TRP A 397 18.49 7.34 8.86
CA TRP A 397 18.95 6.07 8.29
C TRP A 397 19.24 5.02 9.38
N SER A 398 19.95 5.40 10.45
CA SER A 398 20.22 4.49 11.57
C SER A 398 18.94 4.04 12.31
N VAL A 399 17.95 4.92 12.44
CA VAL A 399 16.63 4.59 13.02
C VAL A 399 15.90 3.61 12.11
N LEU A 400 15.80 3.86 10.80
CA LEU A 400 15.15 2.95 9.85
C LEU A 400 15.82 1.57 9.83
N VAL A 401 17.15 1.50 9.87
CA VAL A 401 17.90 0.23 9.97
C VAL A 401 17.54 -0.51 11.27
N SER A 402 17.47 0.19 12.41
CA SER A 402 17.03 -0.40 13.68
C SER A 402 15.60 -0.94 13.61
N ARG A 403 14.67 -0.15 13.07
CA ARG A 403 13.26 -0.57 12.87
C ARG A 403 13.15 -1.77 11.93
N ALA A 404 13.92 -1.80 10.85
CA ALA A 404 13.94 -2.90 9.88
C ALA A 404 14.47 -4.20 10.51
N ARG A 405 15.50 -4.13 11.37
CA ARG A 405 16.01 -5.28 12.13
C ARG A 405 14.95 -5.82 13.11
N GLN A 406 14.24 -4.92 13.80
CA GLN A 406 13.12 -5.28 14.69
C GLN A 406 11.96 -5.91 13.91
N ALA A 407 11.61 -5.36 12.74
CA ALA A 407 10.58 -5.89 11.86
C ALA A 407 10.93 -7.31 11.37
N THR A 408 12.18 -7.58 10.96
CA THR A 408 12.65 -8.93 10.61
C THR A 408 12.53 -9.88 11.80
N ALA A 409 13.03 -9.49 12.98
CA ALA A 409 12.99 -10.33 14.18
C ALA A 409 11.56 -10.65 14.64
N TRP A 410 10.62 -9.70 14.51
CA TRP A 410 9.21 -9.94 14.75
C TRP A 410 8.58 -10.87 13.71
N ALA A 411 8.93 -10.70 12.43
CA ALA A 411 8.40 -11.49 11.31
C ALA A 411 8.76 -13.00 11.40
N GLU A 412 9.83 -13.34 12.13
CA GLU A 412 10.23 -14.73 12.46
C GLU A 412 9.38 -15.35 13.58
N THR A 413 8.66 -14.56 14.37
CA THR A 413 7.81 -15.07 15.46
C THR A 413 6.52 -15.70 14.93
N ALA A 414 5.87 -16.55 15.74
CA ALA A 414 4.56 -17.11 15.40
C ALA A 414 3.49 -16.04 15.13
N SER A 415 3.53 -14.93 15.87
CA SER A 415 2.64 -13.77 15.64
C SER A 415 2.93 -13.06 14.32
N GLY A 416 4.20 -12.78 14.03
CA GLY A 416 4.64 -12.20 12.76
C GLY A 416 4.21 -13.07 11.59
N MET A 417 4.56 -14.36 11.62
CA MET A 417 4.16 -15.34 10.59
C MET A 417 2.65 -15.36 10.35
N PHE A 418 1.81 -15.37 11.39
CA PHE A 418 0.35 -15.28 11.23
C PHE A 418 -0.09 -14.00 10.51
N CYS A 419 0.45 -12.84 10.91
CA CYS A 419 0.10 -11.56 10.27
C CYS A 419 0.53 -11.50 8.79
N LEU A 420 1.70 -12.06 8.46
CA LEU A 420 2.19 -12.18 7.09
C LEU A 420 1.28 -13.08 6.23
N ASP A 421 0.80 -14.18 6.80
CA ASP A 421 -0.02 -15.16 6.08
C ASP A 421 -1.41 -14.60 5.76
N VAL A 422 -1.97 -13.83 6.69
CA VAL A 422 -3.36 -13.34 6.68
C VAL A 422 -3.51 -11.96 6.05
N TRP A 423 -2.59 -11.00 6.24
CA TRP A 423 -2.80 -9.61 5.81
C TRP A 423 -1.77 -9.15 4.76
N SER A 424 -2.20 -9.06 3.50
CA SER A 424 -1.34 -8.72 2.36
C SER A 424 -0.64 -7.36 2.46
N ASN A 425 -1.15 -6.42 3.28
CA ASN A 425 -0.50 -5.14 3.53
C ASN A 425 0.81 -5.30 4.32
N VAL A 426 0.94 -6.36 5.13
CA VAL A 426 2.18 -6.69 5.83
C VAL A 426 3.17 -7.36 4.86
N THR A 427 2.67 -8.19 3.93
CA THR A 427 3.51 -9.12 3.18
C THR A 427 4.03 -8.68 1.82
N TYR A 428 3.24 -7.99 0.96
CA TYR A 428 3.41 -7.80 -0.52
C TYR A 428 2.38 -8.64 -1.33
N PRO A 429 1.63 -8.15 -2.39
CA PRO A 429 2.21 -8.03 -3.76
C PRO A 429 1.84 -6.92 -4.77
N ILE A 430 2.59 -6.89 -5.90
CA ILE A 430 2.20 -6.32 -7.23
C ILE A 430 1.01 -7.07 -7.81
N SER A 431 0.14 -6.34 -8.52
CA SER A 431 -0.46 -6.77 -9.79
C SER A 431 -0.53 -5.67 -10.85
N THR A 432 -0.23 -6.06 -12.07
CA THR A 432 -1.06 -5.81 -13.26
C THR A 432 -2.53 -5.40 -12.97
N PHE A 433 -2.92 -4.11 -13.10
CA PHE A 433 -3.81 -3.60 -14.18
C PHE A 433 -4.26 -2.11 -14.03
N ALA A 434 -3.95 -1.29 -15.05
CA ALA A 434 -4.53 -0.01 -15.52
C ALA A 434 -5.07 1.10 -14.56
N VAL A 435 -4.61 2.35 -14.77
CA VAL A 435 -5.33 3.43 -15.52
C VAL A 435 -4.45 4.71 -15.70
N HIS A 436 -4.39 5.19 -16.95
CA HIS A 436 -4.01 6.51 -17.53
C HIS A 436 -2.85 7.43 -17.06
N GLN A 437 -1.94 7.66 -18.04
CA GLN A 437 -1.37 8.95 -18.52
C GLN A 437 -0.11 9.63 -17.91
N PHE A 438 0.75 10.07 -18.85
CA PHE A 438 1.97 10.90 -18.79
C PHE A 438 3.30 10.30 -18.27
N PRO A 439 4.45 10.64 -18.90
CA PRO A 439 5.74 10.00 -18.64
C PRO A 439 6.61 10.76 -17.63
N LEU A 440 7.19 10.04 -16.66
CA LEU A 440 8.61 10.05 -16.30
C LEU A 440 8.86 9.14 -15.08
N ALA A 441 10.09 8.63 -14.99
CA ALA A 441 10.50 7.50 -14.14
C ALA A 441 10.02 7.56 -12.66
N PRO A 442 9.25 6.56 -12.18
CA PRO A 442 8.93 6.42 -10.77
C PRO A 442 9.64 5.22 -10.12
N SER A 443 9.77 5.28 -8.80
CA SER A 443 10.50 4.34 -7.95
C SER A 443 9.92 4.40 -6.54
N LEU A 444 9.66 3.27 -5.88
CA LEU A 444 8.76 3.19 -4.71
C LEU A 444 8.95 1.83 -3.97
N MET A 445 8.39 1.53 -2.78
CA MET A 445 8.58 0.20 -2.09
C MET A 445 7.43 -0.33 -1.20
N THR A 446 7.63 -1.45 -0.48
CA THR A 446 6.62 -2.33 0.18
C THR A 446 7.14 -3.01 1.46
N VAL A 447 6.31 -3.48 2.40
CA VAL A 447 6.63 -3.52 3.85
C VAL A 447 7.75 -4.45 4.37
N VAL A 448 7.60 -5.79 4.46
CA VAL A 448 8.74 -6.65 4.88
C VAL A 448 9.87 -6.64 3.83
N VAL A 449 9.51 -6.42 2.57
CA VAL A 449 10.45 -6.14 1.47
C VAL A 449 11.22 -4.82 1.70
N CYS A 450 10.70 -3.85 2.46
CA CYS A 450 11.40 -2.63 2.86
C CYS A 450 12.52 -2.97 3.82
N ALA A 451 12.26 -3.82 4.81
CA ALA A 451 13.33 -4.36 5.63
C ALA A 451 14.38 -5.06 4.76
N PHE A 452 13.98 -5.88 3.78
CA PHE A 452 14.92 -6.56 2.87
C PHE A 452 15.85 -5.61 2.09
N PHE A 453 15.36 -4.56 1.42
CA PHE A 453 16.28 -3.62 0.74
C PHE A 453 17.03 -2.68 1.69
N VAL A 454 16.47 -2.37 2.87
CA VAL A 454 17.23 -1.69 3.94
C VAL A 454 18.44 -2.53 4.34
N HIS A 455 18.26 -3.84 4.50
CA HIS A 455 19.34 -4.78 4.82
C HIS A 455 20.34 -4.93 3.67
N ILE A 456 19.89 -4.97 2.40
CA ILE A 456 20.79 -4.91 1.23
C ILE A 456 21.67 -3.66 1.27
N ARG A 457 21.10 -2.47 1.49
CA ARG A 457 21.87 -1.22 1.53
C ARG A 457 22.78 -1.11 2.74
N MET A 458 22.33 -1.60 3.89
CA MET A 458 23.16 -1.73 5.08
C MET A 458 24.38 -2.63 4.79
N TYR A 459 24.20 -3.73 4.05
CA TYR A 459 25.30 -4.59 3.61
C TYR A 459 26.19 -3.90 2.56
N GLU A 460 25.63 -3.24 1.55
CA GLU A 460 26.41 -2.44 0.58
C GLU A 460 27.35 -1.44 1.27
N GLN A 461 26.84 -0.72 2.28
CA GLN A 461 27.57 0.31 3.02
C GLN A 461 28.58 -0.25 4.03
N SER A 462 28.25 -1.35 4.72
CA SER A 462 29.05 -1.85 5.85
C SER A 462 29.93 -3.07 5.52
N GLN A 463 29.54 -3.87 4.52
CA GLN A 463 30.13 -5.18 4.19
C GLN A 463 30.26 -6.12 5.40
N THR A 464 29.37 -5.97 6.39
CA THR A 464 29.41 -6.76 7.63
C THR A 464 28.64 -8.07 7.52
N GLU A 465 29.12 -9.11 8.21
CA GLU A 465 28.43 -10.39 8.36
C GLU A 465 27.08 -10.23 9.09
N GLU A 466 26.99 -9.31 10.06
CA GLU A 466 25.72 -8.95 10.69
C GLU A 466 24.69 -8.47 9.64
N ALA A 467 25.07 -7.52 8.78
CA ALA A 467 24.16 -7.00 7.76
C ALA A 467 23.73 -8.08 6.76
N ARG A 468 24.64 -8.98 6.39
CA ARG A 468 24.34 -10.15 5.56
C ARG A 468 23.34 -11.10 6.22
N SER A 469 23.51 -11.40 7.51
CA SER A 469 22.61 -12.29 8.25
C SER A 469 21.15 -11.79 8.24
N PHE A 470 20.93 -10.47 8.24
CA PHE A 470 19.59 -9.90 8.15
C PHE A 470 18.97 -10.00 6.75
N ILE A 471 19.77 -10.00 5.67
CA ILE A 471 19.30 -10.31 4.31
C ILE A 471 18.84 -11.77 4.24
N GLU A 472 19.67 -12.69 4.74
CA GLU A 472 19.39 -14.13 4.73
C GLU A 472 18.12 -14.47 5.53
N ARG A 473 18.03 -13.99 6.77
CA ARG A 473 16.84 -14.11 7.65
C ARG A 473 15.57 -13.54 7.03
N THR A 474 15.64 -12.35 6.43
CA THR A 474 14.46 -11.71 5.82
C THR A 474 14.02 -12.43 4.54
N ASP A 475 14.96 -12.98 3.75
CA ASP A 475 14.58 -13.84 2.62
C ASP A 475 13.92 -15.13 3.12
N ASP A 476 14.46 -15.80 4.14
CA ASP A 476 13.90 -17.06 4.66
C ASP A 476 12.46 -16.90 5.17
N VAL A 477 12.13 -15.77 5.81
CA VAL A 477 10.75 -15.38 6.15
C VAL A 477 9.86 -15.31 4.89
N ILE A 478 10.34 -14.67 3.82
CA ILE A 478 9.61 -14.50 2.55
C ILE A 478 9.46 -15.85 1.82
N GLN A 479 10.50 -16.68 1.77
CA GLN A 479 10.45 -18.03 1.21
C GLN A 479 9.42 -18.89 1.98
N GLY A 480 9.44 -18.83 3.32
CA GLY A 480 8.53 -19.57 4.18
C GLY A 480 7.06 -19.17 4.00
N TRP A 481 6.78 -17.86 3.88
CA TRP A 481 5.43 -17.37 3.56
C TRP A 481 4.95 -17.76 2.16
N ALA A 482 5.85 -17.79 1.17
CA ALA A 482 5.51 -18.21 -0.18
C ALA A 482 5.21 -19.73 -0.28
N ALA A 483 5.91 -20.55 0.52
CA ALA A 483 5.73 -22.00 0.54
C ALA A 483 4.33 -22.48 1.01
N ILE A 484 3.54 -21.62 1.65
CA ILE A 484 2.17 -21.93 2.14
C ILE A 484 1.18 -22.13 0.98
N LEU A 485 1.41 -21.39 -0.12
CA LEU A 485 0.61 -21.42 -1.35
C LEU A 485 1.58 -21.51 -2.55
N PRO A 486 2.16 -22.69 -2.81
CA PRO A 486 3.16 -22.86 -3.87
C PRO A 486 2.60 -22.57 -5.27
N ASP A 487 1.28 -22.72 -5.45
CA ASP A 487 0.57 -22.42 -6.69
C ASP A 487 0.24 -20.93 -6.87
N SER A 488 0.42 -20.06 -5.86
CA SER A 488 0.17 -18.63 -6.00
C SER A 488 1.27 -17.98 -6.85
N PRO A 489 0.97 -17.50 -8.07
CA PRO A 489 1.99 -16.88 -8.94
C PRO A 489 2.52 -15.59 -8.32
N SER A 490 1.68 -14.89 -7.55
CA SER A 490 2.06 -13.68 -6.82
C SER A 490 3.11 -13.99 -5.75
N ARG A 491 2.88 -15.00 -4.89
CA ARG A 491 3.83 -15.41 -3.84
C ARG A 491 5.14 -15.92 -4.42
N GLY A 492 5.05 -16.85 -5.37
CA GLY A 492 6.21 -17.48 -6.00
C GLY A 492 7.13 -16.50 -6.76
N LYS A 493 6.57 -15.42 -7.34
CA LYS A 493 7.33 -14.36 -8.01
C LYS A 493 8.27 -13.62 -7.06
N ILE A 494 7.80 -13.35 -5.84
CA ILE A 494 8.52 -12.56 -4.84
C ILE A 494 9.68 -13.39 -4.31
N ALA A 495 9.37 -14.61 -3.88
CA ALA A 495 10.35 -15.57 -3.40
C ALA A 495 11.46 -15.77 -4.43
N ALA A 496 11.15 -15.89 -5.72
CA ALA A 496 12.15 -15.98 -6.77
C ALA A 496 13.00 -14.70 -6.90
N MET A 497 12.40 -13.51 -6.78
CA MET A 497 13.08 -12.23 -6.91
C MET A 497 13.96 -11.86 -5.70
N THR A 498 13.49 -12.08 -4.47
CA THR A 498 14.27 -11.85 -3.25
C THR A 498 15.39 -12.86 -3.11
N LYS A 499 15.14 -14.14 -3.44
CA LYS A 499 16.17 -15.17 -3.53
C LYS A 499 17.28 -14.80 -4.52
N LEU A 500 16.92 -14.28 -5.69
CA LEU A 500 17.90 -13.81 -6.68
C LEU A 500 18.76 -12.69 -6.10
N LEU A 501 18.15 -11.69 -5.46
CA LEU A 501 18.90 -10.60 -4.81
C LEU A 501 19.83 -11.14 -3.72
N ARG A 502 19.36 -12.04 -2.85
CA ARG A 502 20.18 -12.71 -1.82
C ARG A 502 21.37 -13.47 -2.42
N GLU A 503 21.14 -14.29 -3.45
CA GLU A 503 22.20 -15.02 -4.16
C GLU A 503 23.26 -14.08 -4.77
N THR A 504 22.90 -12.83 -5.05
CA THR A 504 23.78 -11.84 -5.70
C THR A 504 24.41 -10.84 -4.74
N ALA A 505 23.96 -10.78 -3.48
CA ALA A 505 24.55 -9.99 -2.39
C ALA A 505 25.85 -10.61 -1.82
N GLY A 506 26.59 -11.37 -2.64
CA GLY A 506 27.90 -11.94 -2.28
C GLY A 506 29.03 -10.92 -2.38
N PRO A 507 30.23 -11.23 -1.84
CA PRO A 507 31.40 -10.40 -2.05
C PRO A 507 31.75 -10.34 -3.54
N THR A 508 31.78 -9.13 -4.10
CA THR A 508 32.19 -8.89 -5.49
C THR A 508 33.68 -9.16 -5.63
N THR A 509 34.04 -10.36 -6.09
CA THR A 509 35.41 -10.68 -6.58
C THR A 509 35.67 -10.06 -7.96
N SER A 510 35.39 -8.76 -8.07
CA SER A 510 35.75 -7.85 -9.14
C SER A 510 35.40 -6.45 -8.66
N SER A 511 36.43 -5.66 -8.31
CA SER A 511 36.26 -4.22 -8.11
C SER A 511 35.90 -3.59 -9.46
N PRO A 512 34.72 -2.97 -9.65
CA PRO A 512 34.58 -2.00 -10.71
C PRO A 512 35.15 -0.70 -10.16
N THR A 513 36.38 -0.36 -10.57
CA THR A 513 36.86 1.02 -10.51
C THR A 513 36.08 1.87 -11.51
N ASN A 514 34.80 2.10 -11.22
CA ASN A 514 33.99 3.10 -11.87
C ASN A 514 33.87 4.29 -10.93
N SER A 515 34.82 5.22 -11.08
CA SER A 515 34.49 6.63 -10.98
C SER A 515 33.16 6.89 -11.68
N LEU A 516 32.24 7.64 -11.07
CA LEU A 516 31.08 8.14 -11.81
C LEU A 516 31.57 9.04 -12.95
N SER A 517 31.65 8.48 -14.16
CA SER A 517 31.51 9.27 -15.36
C SER A 517 30.08 9.79 -15.38
N ILE A 518 29.94 11.11 -15.21
CA ILE A 518 28.69 11.81 -15.42
C ILE A 518 28.34 11.60 -16.91
N ILE A 519 27.37 10.73 -17.19
CA ILE A 519 26.79 10.63 -18.53
C ILE A 519 25.87 11.83 -18.69
N THR A 520 26.43 12.91 -19.23
CA THR A 520 25.68 14.06 -19.72
C THR A 520 24.79 13.60 -20.88
N PRO A 521 23.46 13.86 -20.88
CA PRO A 521 22.64 13.62 -22.04
C PRO A 521 22.96 14.66 -23.12
N GLY A 522 23.78 14.27 -24.09
CA GLY A 522 24.21 15.15 -25.18
C GLY A 522 25.35 14.53 -25.98
N GLY A 523 25.02 13.83 -27.06
CA GLY A 523 26.00 13.38 -28.04
C GLY A 523 26.66 14.60 -28.72
N SER A 524 27.88 14.92 -28.30
CA SER A 524 28.61 16.08 -28.81
C SER A 524 29.14 15.82 -30.22
N LEU A 525 28.58 16.51 -31.22
CA LEU A 525 29.04 16.52 -32.61
C LEU A 525 30.34 17.33 -32.80
N VAL A 526 31.34 17.12 -31.93
CA VAL A 526 32.58 17.92 -31.88
C VAL A 526 33.85 17.11 -32.17
N ASP A 527 33.85 15.79 -31.95
CA ASP A 527 35.06 14.96 -32.10
C ASP A 527 35.40 14.52 -33.54
N ASN A 528 34.66 15.02 -34.55
CA ASN A 528 34.88 14.73 -35.98
C ASN A 528 35.34 15.94 -36.81
N TRP A 529 35.81 17.03 -36.18
CA TRP A 529 36.17 18.28 -36.87
C TRP A 529 37.65 18.71 -36.76
N LEU A 530 38.53 17.86 -36.20
CA LEU A 530 39.93 18.21 -35.93
C LEU A 530 40.99 17.44 -36.75
N GLU A 531 40.59 16.55 -37.67
CA GLU A 531 41.53 15.84 -38.58
C GLU A 531 41.49 16.33 -40.05
N THR A 532 40.65 17.31 -40.40
CA THR A 532 40.44 17.74 -41.81
C THR A 532 40.88 19.17 -42.12
N VAL A 533 41.76 19.77 -41.30
CA VAL A 533 42.31 21.13 -41.54
C VAL A 533 43.85 21.17 -41.45
N THR A 534 44.51 20.29 -42.19
CA THR A 534 45.89 20.52 -42.65
C THR A 534 46.05 20.06 -44.10
N ASN A 535 45.71 20.94 -45.05
CA ASN A 535 46.32 21.12 -46.40
C ASN A 535 45.36 21.84 -47.37
N GLY A 536 45.84 22.90 -48.05
CA GLY A 536 45.22 23.39 -49.30
C GLY A 536 44.49 24.74 -49.27
N VAL A 537 45.22 25.81 -49.62
CA VAL A 537 44.75 27.11 -50.15
C VAL A 537 45.25 27.12 -51.62
N PRO A 538 44.50 27.50 -52.70
CA PRO A 538 43.90 28.85 -52.96
C PRO A 538 42.63 28.83 -53.87
N PRO A 539 42.19 29.92 -54.57
CA PRO A 539 41.99 31.34 -54.21
C PRO A 539 40.54 31.89 -54.46
N MET A 540 40.36 33.20 -54.27
CA MET A 540 39.13 34.02 -54.33
C MET A 540 38.33 34.05 -55.65
N GLN A 541 37.02 34.35 -55.56
CA GLN A 541 36.31 35.29 -56.46
C GLN A 541 35.12 36.00 -55.79
N ASN A 542 34.64 37.10 -56.40
CA ASN A 542 33.82 38.18 -55.82
C ASN A 542 32.29 38.04 -56.04
N VAL A 543 31.53 39.06 -55.57
CA VAL A 543 30.10 39.40 -55.83
C VAL A 543 29.09 38.77 -54.84
N GLY A 544 28.14 39.48 -54.21
CA GLY A 544 27.86 40.93 -54.15
C GLY A 544 26.58 41.24 -53.33
N MET A 545 26.56 42.38 -52.63
CA MET A 545 25.39 43.03 -51.98
C MET A 545 24.37 43.51 -53.05
N PRO A 546 23.06 43.81 -52.78
CA PRO A 546 22.65 44.71 -51.66
C PRO A 546 21.19 44.68 -51.08
N ASN A 547 21.00 45.50 -50.03
CA ASN A 547 19.78 46.29 -49.68
C ASN A 547 18.46 45.59 -49.24
N SER A 548 17.53 46.22 -48.48
CA SER A 548 17.53 47.37 -47.53
C SER A 548 16.09 47.64 -47.01
N ARG A 549 15.92 48.41 -45.91
CA ARG A 549 14.66 49.12 -45.46
C ARG A 549 13.55 48.24 -44.84
N ASN A 550 12.69 48.72 -43.92
CA ASN A 550 12.62 50.01 -43.20
C ASN A 550 11.86 49.88 -41.86
N ASP A 551 12.00 50.89 -40.99
CA ASP A 551 11.26 51.07 -39.73
C ASP A 551 9.77 51.41 -39.87
N ASN A 552 9.02 51.16 -38.79
CA ASN A 552 7.95 51.98 -38.15
C ASN A 552 7.15 51.03 -37.21
N GLY A 553 6.77 51.35 -35.97
CA GLY A 553 6.87 52.58 -35.17
C GLY A 553 5.52 52.98 -34.57
N VAL A 554 5.49 53.28 -33.25
CA VAL A 554 4.45 53.97 -32.43
C VAL A 554 3.79 53.16 -31.30
N MET A 555 3.72 53.79 -30.11
CA MET A 555 3.11 53.36 -28.85
C MET A 555 1.68 53.88 -28.67
N SER A 556 0.88 53.26 -27.78
CA SER A 556 0.08 54.00 -26.79
C SER A 556 -0.19 53.17 -25.53
N HIS A 557 -0.23 53.84 -24.37
CA HIS A 557 -0.55 53.28 -23.06
C HIS A 557 -2.05 53.02 -22.88
N GLU A 558 -2.41 52.10 -21.99
CA GLU A 558 -3.50 52.32 -21.02
C GLU A 558 -3.28 51.50 -19.74
N ASN A 559 -3.60 52.09 -18.59
CA ASN A 559 -3.51 51.45 -17.27
C ASN A 559 -4.84 50.76 -16.94
N ASN A 560 -4.83 49.71 -16.11
CA ASN A 560 -5.67 49.70 -14.90
C ASN A 560 -5.37 48.57 -13.89
N THR A 561 -5.45 48.98 -12.61
CA THR A 561 -5.86 48.23 -11.41
C THR A 561 -5.25 46.85 -11.12
N LEU A 562 -4.27 46.86 -10.22
CA LEU A 562 -4.02 45.78 -9.26
C LEU A 562 -5.13 45.79 -8.19
N ASP A 563 -5.77 44.64 -7.95
CA ASP A 563 -6.51 44.38 -6.71
C ASP A 563 -5.75 43.34 -5.89
N HIS A 564 -5.52 43.64 -4.61
CA HIS A 564 -4.92 42.74 -3.64
C HIS A 564 -5.96 41.73 -3.15
N LEU A 565 -5.64 40.43 -3.28
CA LEU A 565 -6.28 39.37 -2.52
C LEU A 565 -5.19 38.53 -1.83
N ASP A 566 -4.79 38.98 -0.64
CA ASP A 566 -4.15 38.12 0.34
C ASP A 566 -5.16 37.03 0.74
N LEU A 567 -4.86 35.78 0.41
CA LEU A 567 -5.62 34.62 0.88
C LEU A 567 -4.76 33.82 1.87
N ASP A 568 -5.09 34.05 3.14
CA ASP A 568 -4.50 33.45 4.33
C ASP A 568 -4.75 31.92 4.35
N LEU A 569 -3.73 31.15 3.94
CA LEU A 569 -3.77 29.68 3.87
C LEU A 569 -3.14 29.08 5.15
N GLY A 570 -3.80 29.33 6.28
CA GLY A 570 -3.18 29.21 7.61
C GLY A 570 -3.99 28.52 8.72
N ALA A 571 -5.12 27.86 8.46
CA ALA A 571 -5.89 27.19 9.53
C ALA A 571 -6.78 26.04 9.05
N HIS A 572 -6.37 24.77 9.24
CA HIS A 572 -7.27 23.62 9.44
C HIS A 572 -6.57 22.34 9.98
N LEU A 573 -5.66 22.48 10.95
CA LEU A 573 -5.14 21.35 11.75
C LEU A 573 -5.04 21.73 13.23
N ASN A 574 -6.20 21.77 13.91
CA ASN A 574 -6.30 21.78 15.37
C ASN A 574 -7.70 21.29 15.81
N ALA A 575 -7.91 19.97 15.74
CA ALA A 575 -9.15 19.33 16.19
C ALA A 575 -8.93 17.88 16.66
N PHE A 576 -7.79 17.59 17.32
CA PHE A 576 -7.53 16.30 17.97
C PHE A 576 -6.78 16.48 19.30
N GLY A 577 -7.54 16.40 20.41
CA GLY A 577 -7.04 16.04 21.74
C GLY A 577 -6.26 17.10 22.53
N GLY A 578 -6.96 17.83 23.41
CA GLY A 578 -6.32 18.69 24.41
C GLY A 578 -7.33 19.41 25.31
N ASP A 579 -7.83 18.74 26.35
CA ASP A 579 -8.60 19.41 27.40
C ASP A 579 -7.68 20.33 28.21
N CYS A 580 -8.04 21.61 28.29
CA CYS A 580 -7.57 22.52 29.33
C CYS A 580 -8.77 23.29 29.88
N SER A 581 -9.13 22.98 31.12
CA SER A 581 -10.18 23.65 31.87
C SER A 581 -9.86 25.12 32.11
N PHE A 582 -10.79 26.02 31.77
CA PHE A 582 -10.87 27.34 32.39
C PHE A 582 -12.32 27.68 32.69
N ASP A 583 -12.60 27.90 33.98
CA ASP A 583 -13.90 28.32 34.48
C ASP A 583 -14.24 29.76 34.08
N PHE A 584 -15.52 30.02 33.86
CA PHE A 584 -16.07 31.36 33.67
C PHE A 584 -16.02 32.19 34.96
N VAL A 585 -15.45 33.41 34.88
CA VAL A 585 -15.89 34.54 35.72
C VAL A 585 -15.88 35.84 34.90
N LEU A 586 -17.08 36.35 34.63
CA LEU A 586 -17.46 37.69 34.13
C LEU A 586 -16.95 38.10 32.73
#